data_AF-A0A920TQ95-F1
#
_entry.id   AF-A0A920TQ95-F1
#
_cell.length_a   1.000
_cell.length_b   1.000
_cell.length_c   1.000
_cell.angle_alpha   90.00
_cell.angle_beta   90.00
_cell.angle_gamma   90.00
#
_symmetry.space_group_name_H-M   'P 1'
#
loop_
_entity.id
_entity.type
_entity.pdbx_description
1 polymer ?
#
loop_
_entity_poly.entity_id
_entity_poly.type
_entity_poly.pdbx_seq_one_letter_code
_entity_poly.pdbx_strand_id
1 'polypeptide(L)'
;MKIILKSSTIDSIRALRLIRAFRINGHLIANLDPLNLHIKNYHPELDYRSYGFTDKDLDKEIFIDGSLGLEKTSLKNIIQIVKDTYSSSIGIEFLHIQSPEQKQWIQERIEEVHK
;
A
#
# COMPACT_ATOMS: atom_id res chain seq x y z
N MET A 1 -13.22 22.33 14.54
CA MET A 1 -12.16 22.42 13.51
C MET A 1 -10.86 21.69 13.89
N LYS A 2 -10.20 21.99 15.03
CA LYS A 2 -8.93 21.32 15.44
C LYS A 2 -8.99 19.78 15.55
N ILE A 3 -10.09 19.21 16.04
CA ILE A 3 -10.22 17.74 16.22
C ILE A 3 -10.31 17.01 14.86
N ILE A 4 -11.04 17.60 13.91
CA ILE A 4 -11.24 17.02 12.57
C ILE A 4 -9.91 17.02 11.79
N LEU A 5 -9.18 18.14 11.82
CA LEU A 5 -7.84 18.26 11.21
C LEU A 5 -6.85 17.24 11.81
N LYS A 6 -6.90 17.04 13.13
CA LYS A 6 -6.05 16.05 13.80
C LYS A 6 -6.36 14.62 13.33
N SER A 7 -7.64 14.28 13.17
CA SER A 7 -8.03 12.97 12.64
C SER A 7 -7.55 12.78 11.21
N SER A 8 -7.81 13.72 10.31
CA SER A 8 -7.44 13.59 8.90
C SER A 8 -5.93 13.46 8.69
N THR A 9 -5.13 14.20 9.47
CA THR A 9 -3.66 14.06 9.42
C THR A 9 -3.21 12.68 9.90
N ILE A 10 -3.82 12.15 10.96
CA ILE A 10 -3.52 10.80 11.45
C ILE A 10 -3.89 9.75 10.40
N ASP A 11 -5.02 9.90 9.72
CA ASP A 11 -5.46 9.01 8.65
C ASP A 11 -4.46 9.00 7.49
N SER A 12 -3.97 10.17 7.06
CA SER A 12 -2.92 10.27 6.03
C SER A 12 -1.64 9.56 6.44
N ILE A 13 -1.16 9.77 7.69
CA ILE A 13 0.05 9.10 8.18
C ILE A 13 -0.14 7.58 8.19
N ARG A 14 -1.31 7.08 8.62
CA ARG A 14 -1.63 5.66 8.65
C ARG A 14 -1.68 5.06 7.25
N ALA A 15 -2.33 5.74 6.31
CA ALA A 15 -2.41 5.31 4.92
C ALA A 15 -1.02 5.27 4.26
N LEU A 16 -0.21 6.31 4.42
CA LEU A 16 1.16 6.34 3.87
C LEU A 16 2.06 5.24 4.47
N ARG A 17 1.88 4.91 5.76
CA ARG A 17 2.59 3.78 6.39
C ARG A 17 2.13 2.44 5.84
N LEU A 18 0.83 2.26 5.57
CA LEU A 18 0.29 1.06 4.92
C LEU A 18 0.85 0.91 3.50
N ILE A 19 0.81 1.98 2.69
CA ILE A 19 1.38 1.99 1.33
C ILE A 19 2.86 1.59 1.37
N ARG A 20 3.64 2.20 2.26
CA ARG A 20 5.05 1.84 2.44
C ARG A 20 5.23 0.38 2.83
N ALA A 21 4.38 -0.17 3.70
CA ALA A 21 4.47 -1.57 4.09
C ALA A 21 4.26 -2.51 2.90
N PHE A 22 3.33 -2.21 2.00
CA PHE A 22 3.17 -2.98 0.75
C PHE A 22 4.39 -2.88 -0.18
N ARG A 23 5.02 -1.70 -0.30
CA ARG A 23 6.27 -1.56 -1.07
C ARG A 23 7.41 -2.42 -0.53
N ILE A 24 7.45 -2.65 0.78
CA ILE A 24 8.50 -3.46 1.44
C ILE A 24 8.13 -4.94 1.39
N ASN A 25 6.92 -5.30 1.84
CA ASN A 25 6.53 -6.66 2.19
C ASN A 25 5.41 -7.24 1.32
N GLY A 26 4.85 -6.49 0.36
CA GLY A 26 3.71 -6.96 -0.45
C GLY A 26 4.01 -8.25 -1.22
N HIS A 27 5.27 -8.47 -1.57
CA HIS A 27 5.75 -9.70 -2.22
C HIS A 27 5.52 -10.96 -1.36
N LEU A 28 5.47 -10.84 -0.03
CA LEU A 28 5.26 -11.97 0.89
C LEU A 28 3.88 -12.63 0.73
N ILE A 29 2.89 -11.87 0.24
CA ILE A 29 1.53 -12.37 0.00
C ILE A 29 1.18 -12.50 -1.48
N ALA A 30 2.16 -12.29 -2.37
CA ALA A 30 1.98 -12.41 -3.81
C ALA A 30 1.56 -13.84 -4.21
N ASN A 31 0.78 -13.93 -5.28
CA ASN A 31 0.30 -15.19 -5.82
C ASN A 31 1.30 -15.82 -6.80
N LEU A 32 2.38 -16.36 -6.25
CA LEU A 32 3.49 -16.91 -7.03
C LEU A 32 3.41 -18.43 -7.26
N ASP A 33 2.57 -19.12 -6.49
CA ASP A 33 2.43 -20.57 -6.56
C ASP A 33 1.20 -20.98 -7.39
N PRO A 34 1.39 -21.44 -8.65
CA PRO A 34 0.27 -21.84 -9.49
C PRO A 34 -0.42 -23.13 -9.00
N LEU A 35 0.23 -23.91 -8.13
CA LEU A 35 -0.31 -25.16 -7.59
C LEU A 35 -1.04 -24.97 -6.27
N ASN A 36 -0.97 -23.77 -5.66
CA ASN A 36 -1.58 -23.43 -4.37
C ASN A 36 -1.18 -24.38 -3.23
N LEU A 37 0.07 -24.84 -3.22
CA LEU A 37 0.67 -25.66 -2.16
C LEU A 37 1.15 -24.81 -0.98
N HIS A 38 1.57 -23.58 -1.25
CA HIS A 38 2.04 -22.65 -0.22
C HIS A 38 0.88 -22.03 0.56
N ILE A 39 0.95 -22.13 1.89
CA ILE A 39 0.04 -21.43 2.80
C ILE A 39 0.49 -19.97 2.92
N LYS A 40 -0.39 -19.03 2.54
CA LYS A 40 -0.15 -17.61 2.73
C LYS A 40 -0.33 -17.25 4.20
N ASN A 41 0.74 -16.78 4.83
CA ASN A 41 0.69 -16.33 6.22
C ASN A 41 -0.04 -14.99 6.33
N TYR A 42 -0.63 -14.74 7.50
CA TYR A 42 -1.16 -13.43 7.82
C TYR A 42 -0.01 -12.48 8.17
N HIS A 43 0.02 -11.33 7.52
CA HIS A 43 1.01 -10.27 7.73
C HIS A 43 0.30 -9.04 8.31
N PRO A 44 0.41 -8.77 9.63
CA PRO A 44 -0.26 -7.64 10.27
C PRO A 44 0.08 -6.31 9.61
N GLU A 45 1.31 -6.11 9.15
CA GLU A 45 1.77 -4.90 8.46
C GLU A 45 1.11 -4.68 7.08
N LEU A 46 0.45 -5.70 6.52
CA LEU A 46 -0.30 -5.61 5.26
C LEU A 46 -1.83 -5.55 5.51
N ASP A 47 -2.26 -5.50 6.77
CA ASP A 47 -3.65 -5.27 7.14
C ASP A 47 -3.85 -3.82 7.62
N TYR A 48 -4.76 -3.10 6.97
CA TYR A 48 -5.15 -1.73 7.34
C TYR A 48 -5.63 -1.62 8.79
N ARG A 49 -6.19 -2.70 9.36
CA ARG A 49 -6.64 -2.75 10.75
C ARG A 49 -5.50 -2.56 11.75
N SER A 50 -4.30 -3.02 11.42
CA SER A 50 -3.09 -2.81 12.23
C SER A 50 -2.65 -1.35 12.31
N TYR A 51 -3.17 -0.50 11.43
CA TYR A 51 -2.93 0.94 11.43
C TYR A 51 -4.03 1.72 12.14
N GLY A 52 -5.05 1.05 12.68
CA GLY A 52 -6.15 1.67 13.44
C GLY A 52 -7.33 2.13 12.58
N PHE A 53 -7.44 1.59 11.36
CA PHE A 53 -8.64 1.67 10.53
C PHE A 53 -9.59 0.51 10.84
N THR A 54 -10.86 0.68 10.48
CA THR A 54 -11.89 -0.35 10.56
C THR A 54 -12.58 -0.50 9.22
N ASP A 55 -13.39 -1.54 9.05
CA ASP A 55 -14.14 -1.78 7.81
C ASP A 55 -15.11 -0.62 7.49
N LYS A 56 -15.51 0.18 8.49
CA LYS A 56 -16.31 1.40 8.31
C LYS A 56 -15.55 2.55 7.63
N ASP A 57 -14.21 2.49 7.65
CA ASP A 57 -13.34 3.51 7.07
C ASP A 57 -12.99 3.21 5.59
N LEU A 58 -13.47 2.10 5.02
CA LEU A 58 -13.10 1.72 3.64
C LEU A 58 -13.47 2.78 2.60
N ASP A 59 -14.64 3.42 2.74
CA ASP A 59 -15.09 4.48 1.83
C ASP A 59 -14.58 5.88 2.25
N LYS A 60 -13.73 5.96 3.28
CA LYS A 60 -13.17 7.22 3.77
C LYS A 60 -12.11 7.74 2.81
N GLU A 61 -12.32 8.96 2.32
CA GLU A 61 -11.37 9.67 1.47
C GLU A 61 -10.17 10.20 2.27
N ILE A 62 -8.96 9.75 1.93
CA ILE A 62 -7.71 10.05 2.62
C ILE A 62 -6.76 10.78 1.67
N PHE A 63 -6.16 11.88 2.15
CA PHE A 63 -5.11 12.60 1.43
C PHE A 63 -3.79 11.83 1.51
N ILE A 64 -3.15 11.58 0.37
CA ILE A 64 -1.91 10.79 0.26
C ILE A 64 -0.78 11.50 -0.49
N ASP A 65 -0.90 12.82 -0.72
CA ASP A 65 0.19 13.69 -1.18
C ASP A 65 0.89 13.20 -2.46
N GLY A 66 0.08 12.83 -3.46
CA GLY A 66 0.57 12.32 -4.75
C GLY A 66 1.14 10.90 -4.69
N SER A 67 1.18 10.24 -3.53
CA SER A 67 1.55 8.82 -3.44
C SER A 67 0.58 7.99 -4.29
N LEU A 68 1.11 6.97 -4.99
CA LEU A 68 0.35 6.19 -5.98
C LEU A 68 -0.18 7.03 -7.16
N GLY A 69 0.35 8.25 -7.36
CA GLY A 69 -0.11 9.16 -8.42
C GLY A 69 -1.42 9.89 -8.12
N LEU A 70 -1.95 9.80 -6.90
CA LEU A 70 -3.24 10.37 -6.51
C LEU A 70 -3.06 11.34 -5.34
N GLU A 71 -3.69 12.52 -5.41
CA GLU A 71 -3.70 13.47 -4.28
C GLU A 71 -4.52 12.93 -3.09
N LYS A 72 -5.67 12.34 -3.40
CA LYS A 72 -6.63 11.83 -2.43
C LYS A 72 -7.40 10.66 -3.00
N THR A 73 -7.66 9.64 -2.20
CA THR A 73 -8.55 8.54 -2.60
C THR A 73 -9.07 7.76 -1.39
N SER A 74 -10.04 6.87 -1.60
CA SER A 74 -10.62 6.06 -0.53
C SER A 74 -9.65 5.02 0.01
N LEU A 75 -9.74 4.66 1.30
CA LEU A 75 -8.94 3.58 1.88
C LEU A 75 -9.08 2.27 1.10
N LYS A 76 -10.30 1.96 0.63
CA LYS A 76 -10.57 0.81 -0.24
C LYS A 76 -9.74 0.84 -1.52
N ASN A 77 -9.69 1.98 -2.18
CA ASN A 77 -8.91 2.14 -3.42
C ASN A 77 -7.41 2.04 -3.14
N ILE A 78 -6.92 2.62 -2.04
CA ILE A 78 -5.52 2.48 -1.61
C ILE A 78 -5.17 0.98 -1.47
N ILE A 79 -5.98 0.22 -0.73
CA ILE A 79 -5.77 -1.22 -0.50
C ILE A 79 -5.80 -2.00 -1.83
N GLN A 80 -6.70 -1.65 -2.73
CA GLN A 80 -6.81 -2.30 -4.04
C GLN A 80 -5.54 -2.08 -4.86
N ILE A 81 -5.12 -0.82 -5.04
CA ILE A 81 -3.92 -0.46 -5.83
C ILE A 81 -2.69 -1.18 -5.30
N VAL A 82 -2.43 -1.10 -3.99
CA VAL A 82 -1.20 -1.71 -3.43
C VAL A 82 -1.21 -3.23 -3.51
N LYS A 83 -2.39 -3.88 -3.43
CA LYS A 83 -2.51 -5.33 -3.63
C LYS A 83 -2.28 -5.72 -5.09
N ASP A 84 -2.87 -4.97 -6.03
CA ASP A 84 -2.72 -5.24 -7.46
C ASP A 84 -1.27 -5.03 -7.91
N THR A 85 -0.62 -3.98 -7.40
CA THR A 85 0.77 -3.65 -7.73
C THR A 85 1.79 -4.60 -7.08
N TYR A 86 1.65 -4.90 -5.77
CA TYR A 86 2.71 -5.57 -5.00
C TYR A 86 2.42 -7.03 -4.60
N SER A 87 1.18 -7.50 -4.79
CA SER A 87 0.71 -8.78 -4.22
C SER A 87 -0.15 -9.61 -5.19
N SER A 88 -0.14 -9.28 -6.48
CA SER A 88 -0.82 -10.04 -7.53
C SER A 88 0.03 -11.24 -7.96
N SER A 89 0.10 -11.56 -9.25
CA SER A 89 0.92 -12.65 -9.81
C SER A 89 2.43 -12.35 -9.89
N ILE A 90 2.86 -11.17 -9.43
CA ILE A 90 4.25 -10.72 -9.45
C ILE A 90 4.60 -10.22 -8.04
N GLY A 91 5.72 -10.72 -7.50
CA GLY A 91 6.32 -10.24 -6.25
C GLY A 91 7.50 -9.33 -6.59
N ILE A 92 7.51 -8.11 -6.06
CA ILE A 92 8.52 -7.11 -6.37
C ILE A 92 9.31 -6.79 -5.11
N GLU A 93 10.63 -6.95 -5.18
CA GLU A 93 11.57 -6.63 -4.11
C GLU A 93 12.60 -5.65 -4.64
N PHE A 94 12.52 -4.39 -4.21
CA PHE A 94 13.40 -3.33 -4.73
C PHE A 94 13.95 -2.39 -3.65
N LEU A 95 13.34 -2.35 -2.47
CA LEU A 95 13.74 -1.38 -1.44
C LEU A 95 15.10 -1.66 -0.80
N HIS A 96 15.69 -2.85 -1.00
CA HIS A 96 17.05 -3.22 -0.59
C HIS A 96 18.15 -2.58 -1.45
N ILE A 97 17.81 -2.08 -2.64
CA ILE A 97 18.73 -1.35 -3.52
C ILE A 97 19.33 -0.14 -2.76
N GLN A 98 20.52 0.32 -3.08
CA GLN A 98 21.12 1.48 -2.39
C GLN A 98 20.86 2.79 -3.15
N SER A 99 20.89 2.76 -4.48
CA SER A 99 20.64 3.94 -5.33
C SER A 99 19.20 4.44 -5.20
N PRO A 100 18.98 5.69 -4.76
CA PRO A 100 17.65 6.30 -4.74
C PRO A 100 17.02 6.40 -6.13
N GLU A 101 17.82 6.71 -7.15
CA GLU A 101 17.37 6.84 -8.53
C GLU A 101 16.83 5.51 -9.08
N GLN A 102 17.52 4.41 -8.79
CA GLN A 102 17.07 3.08 -9.20
C GLN A 102 15.77 2.68 -8.47
N LYS A 103 15.65 2.97 -7.16
CA LYS A 103 14.40 2.72 -6.42
C LYS A 103 13.25 3.51 -7.02
N GLN A 104 13.48 4.78 -7.28
CA GLN A 104 12.47 5.68 -7.83
C GLN A 104 12.03 5.20 -9.21
N TRP A 105 12.97 4.86 -10.09
CA TRP A 105 12.67 4.35 -11.42
C TRP A 105 11.82 3.08 -11.38
N ILE A 106 12.17 2.12 -10.51
CA ILE A 106 11.37 0.89 -10.34
C ILE A 106 9.98 1.23 -9.80
N GLN A 107 9.90 2.06 -8.76
CA GLN A 107 8.62 2.44 -8.15
C GLN A 107 7.70 3.13 -9.16
N GLU A 108 8.22 4.07 -9.94
CA GLU A 108 7.44 4.76 -10.97
C GLU A 108 6.91 3.77 -11.99
N ARG A 109 7.75 2.85 -12.49
CA ARG A 109 7.40 1.89 -13.53
C ARG A 109 6.32 0.90 -13.10
N ILE A 110 6.34 0.46 -11.84
CA ILE A 110 5.39 -0.54 -11.32
C ILE A 110 4.09 0.11 -10.86
N GLU A 111 4.13 1.34 -10.35
CA GLU A 111 2.94 2.08 -9.90
C GLU A 111 2.24 2.83 -11.07
N GLU A 112 2.88 2.99 -12.23
CA GLU A 112 2.31 3.68 -13.41
C GLU A 112 1.02 3.05 -13.94
N VAL A 113 0.79 1.74 -13.70
CA VAL A 113 -0.40 1.01 -14.18
C VAL A 113 -1.73 1.62 -13.69
N HIS A 114 -1.68 2.39 -12.61
CA HIS A 114 -2.85 2.98 -11.97
C HIS A 114 -2.95 4.52 -12.11
N LYS A 115 -2.09 5.13 -12.95
CA LYS A 115 -2.16 6.57 -13.29
C LYS A 115 -3.19 6.87 -14.36
#